data_AF-A0A1B7NE77-F1
#
_entry.id   AF-A0A1B7NE77-F1
#
_cell.length_a   1.000
_cell.length_b   1.000
_cell.length_c   1.000
_cell.angle_alpha   90.00
_cell.angle_beta   90.00
_cell.angle_gamma   90.00
#
_symmetry.space_group_name_H-M   'P 1'
#
loop_
_entity.id
_entity.type
_entity.pdbx_description
1 polymer ?
#
loop_
_entity_poly.entity_id
_entity_poly.type
_entity_poly.pdbx_seq_one_letter_code
_entity_poly.pdbx_strand_id
1 'polypeptide(L)'
;MFTHRSSLKNGLGRIGQLHQRTTSFKSQGIPLIPYGGSHSPDLDPFSVCENESELDDNPGGTFVDPNTFQVIDMNAQDQASATLPPPVLQRTSSQSSTHKDRRDGEGDSTTISRLKKHLFAEVDGEQSTAPLSAYCFMTGFIDSVTFSAIFVWCAFQTGNTVQLALALARLFNGQHDHSFHIADQQALCSVLTFIFGAFIGRLGDKLGCKTRLWLALGTFIQAIFTMAAAISIWQSHQGSVADSRANPAWTNTLSFVCVGFMSASMGLQGIMGKRVNTQFTTTVVLTTTWCELMADPKLFDIRRMVISRDHKIMAIGSLFLGGFAGRALLDKIGSAGTLGIGTGIRLIISAWWLFVPEKKAKK
;
A
#
# COMPACT_ATOMS: atom_id res chain seq x y z
N MET A 1 -72.81 -5.84 -59.44
CA MET A 1 -74.19 -5.91 -58.92
C MET A 1 -74.16 -5.34 -57.51
N PHE A 2 -74.86 -4.21 -57.32
CA PHE A 2 -75.13 -3.45 -56.09
C PHE A 2 -73.98 -2.82 -55.26
N THR A 3 -74.08 -1.50 -55.21
CA THR A 3 -73.47 -0.41 -54.42
C THR A 3 -73.59 -0.54 -52.89
N HIS A 4 -72.59 -0.08 -52.12
CA HIS A 4 -72.71 1.11 -51.24
C HIS A 4 -71.38 1.54 -50.55
N ARG A 5 -71.13 2.86 -50.61
CA ARG A 5 -70.33 3.77 -49.74
C ARG A 5 -70.54 3.48 -48.23
N SER A 6 -69.72 3.84 -47.23
CA SER A 6 -68.60 4.79 -47.03
C SER A 6 -68.20 4.81 -45.53
N SER A 7 -67.02 5.35 -45.21
CA SER A 7 -66.71 6.24 -44.06
C SER A 7 -65.72 5.75 -42.97
N LEU A 8 -64.46 6.16 -43.16
CA LEU A 8 -63.60 6.95 -42.26
C LEU A 8 -64.03 7.21 -40.80
N LYS A 9 -63.10 6.98 -39.85
CA LYS A 9 -62.52 7.94 -38.85
C LYS A 9 -61.55 7.17 -37.93
N ASN A 10 -60.23 7.39 -38.01
CA ASN A 10 -59.40 8.43 -37.36
C ASN A 10 -59.33 8.36 -35.82
N GLY A 11 -58.10 8.22 -35.29
CA GLY A 11 -57.77 8.44 -33.88
C GLY A 11 -56.34 8.07 -33.47
N LEU A 12 -55.36 8.88 -33.90
CA LEU A 12 -53.95 8.87 -33.46
C LEU A 12 -53.79 9.18 -31.95
N GLY A 13 -52.83 8.51 -31.29
CA GLY A 13 -51.68 9.19 -30.67
C GLY A 13 -51.58 9.34 -29.14
N ARG A 14 -50.32 9.19 -28.67
CA ARG A 14 -49.66 9.56 -27.38
C ARG A 14 -49.87 8.63 -26.18
N ILE A 15 -48.84 7.94 -25.67
CA ILE A 15 -47.64 8.40 -24.94
C ILE A 15 -47.98 9.20 -23.67
N GLY A 16 -47.73 8.58 -22.52
CA GLY A 16 -47.52 9.26 -21.25
C GLY A 16 -48.16 8.54 -20.07
N GLN A 17 -47.38 7.77 -19.31
CA GLN A 17 -47.48 7.75 -17.84
C GLN A 17 -46.26 7.06 -17.22
N LEU A 18 -45.32 7.92 -16.80
CA LEU A 18 -44.39 7.63 -15.71
C LEU A 18 -45.20 7.28 -14.46
N HIS A 19 -44.93 6.11 -13.87
CA HIS A 19 -45.39 5.83 -12.52
C HIS A 19 -44.27 6.21 -11.53
N GLN A 20 -44.38 7.44 -11.01
CA GLN A 20 -43.75 7.84 -9.77
C GLN A 20 -44.25 6.92 -8.65
N ARG A 21 -43.34 6.34 -7.87
CA ARG A 21 -43.68 5.80 -6.55
C ARG A 21 -42.79 6.48 -5.51
N THR A 22 -43.21 7.68 -5.14
CA THR A 22 -42.85 8.33 -3.89
C THR A 22 -43.70 7.75 -2.76
N THR A 23 -43.08 7.10 -1.79
CA THR A 23 -43.63 6.86 -0.45
C THR A 23 -42.56 7.29 0.55
N SER A 24 -42.59 8.56 0.94
CA SER A 24 -43.13 9.02 2.23
C SER A 24 -42.23 8.64 3.41
N PHE A 25 -41.41 9.60 3.84
CA PHE A 25 -40.88 9.73 5.19
C PHE A 25 -42.02 9.49 6.19
N LYS A 26 -41.96 8.39 6.94
CA LYS A 26 -42.65 8.25 8.22
C LYS A 26 -41.57 8.03 9.26
N SER A 27 -41.52 8.98 10.19
CA SER A 27 -40.81 8.95 11.46
C SER A 27 -40.95 7.58 12.13
N GLN A 28 -39.86 6.81 12.18
CA GLN A 28 -39.74 5.74 13.17
C GLN A 28 -39.27 6.38 14.47
N GLY A 29 -40.23 6.59 15.37
CA GLY A 29 -39.98 6.97 16.74
C GLY A 29 -39.18 5.88 17.43
N ILE A 30 -37.97 6.24 17.86
CA ILE A 30 -37.17 5.46 18.80
C ILE A 30 -37.87 5.55 20.16
N PRO A 31 -38.13 4.44 20.88
CA PRO A 31 -38.60 4.54 22.26
C PRO A 31 -37.48 5.14 23.12
N LEU A 32 -37.70 6.35 23.63
CA LEU A 32 -36.86 6.97 24.64
C LEU A 32 -36.99 6.15 25.94
N ILE A 33 -35.87 5.59 26.40
CA ILE A 33 -35.74 5.04 27.75
C ILE A 33 -35.84 6.23 28.73
N PRO A 34 -36.74 6.22 29.73
CA PRO A 34 -36.84 7.33 30.67
C PRO A 34 -35.62 7.33 31.60
N TYR A 35 -34.80 8.38 31.52
CA TYR A 35 -33.81 8.70 32.55
C TYR A 35 -34.55 9.35 33.73
N GLY A 36 -34.70 8.60 34.83
CA GLY A 36 -35.08 9.14 36.12
C GLY A 36 -33.94 10.00 36.67
N GLY A 37 -34.21 11.28 36.91
CA GLY A 37 -33.25 12.21 37.48
C GLY A 37 -33.10 12.06 38.98
N SER A 38 -31.88 12.30 39.47
CA SER A 38 -31.63 12.96 40.75
C SER A 38 -30.18 13.44 40.84
N HIS A 39 -30.04 14.77 40.90
CA HIS A 39 -29.00 15.57 41.56
C HIS A 39 -27.52 15.44 41.13
N SER A 40 -27.04 16.50 40.46
CA SER A 40 -25.64 16.97 40.46
C SER A 40 -25.30 17.64 41.80
N PRO A 41 -24.03 17.59 42.22
CA PRO A 41 -23.28 18.83 42.34
C PRO A 41 -21.93 18.77 41.61
N ASP A 42 -21.40 19.96 41.36
CA ASP A 42 -20.26 20.32 40.52
C ASP A 42 -19.00 19.45 40.71
N LEU A 43 -18.36 19.06 39.60
CA LEU A 43 -17.02 18.47 39.58
C LEU A 43 -16.16 19.17 38.52
N ASP A 44 -15.13 19.86 39.01
CA ASP A 44 -14.01 20.46 38.28
C ASP A 44 -13.25 19.41 37.42
N PRO A 45 -12.88 19.71 36.16
CA PRO A 45 -12.22 18.74 35.28
C PRO A 45 -10.69 18.66 35.45
N PHE A 46 -10.12 19.10 36.59
CA PHE A 46 -8.69 18.94 36.88
C PHE A 46 -8.46 18.58 38.35
N SER A 47 -8.75 17.33 38.73
CA SER A 47 -8.24 16.77 39.98
C SER A 47 -7.90 15.29 39.78
N VAL A 48 -6.60 15.01 39.74
CA VAL A 48 -6.05 13.65 39.76
C VAL A 48 -5.94 13.26 41.24
N CYS A 49 -6.72 12.28 41.69
CA CYS A 49 -6.53 11.68 43.01
C CYS A 49 -5.69 10.42 42.87
N GLU A 50 -4.48 10.50 43.41
CA GLU A 50 -3.64 9.38 43.82
C GLU A 50 -4.35 8.60 44.94
N ASN A 51 -4.39 7.26 44.83
CA ASN A 51 -4.73 6.39 45.95
C ASN A 51 -3.47 5.58 46.30
N GLU A 52 -2.82 6.00 47.37
CA GLU A 52 -1.86 5.19 48.12
C GLU A 52 -2.60 4.11 48.92
N SER A 53 -2.04 2.91 48.92
CA SER A 53 -2.34 1.87 49.90
C SER A 53 -1.03 1.41 50.50
N GLU A 54 -0.76 1.85 51.74
CA GLU A 54 0.32 1.37 52.60
C GLU A 54 0.06 -0.09 53.04
N LEU A 55 1.11 -0.91 53.05
CA LEU A 55 1.41 -1.83 54.17
C LEU A 55 2.83 -2.41 54.08
N ASP A 56 3.54 -2.21 55.20
CA ASP A 56 4.63 -2.96 55.82
C ASP A 56 6.12 -2.61 55.58
N ASP A 57 6.70 -2.13 56.68
CA ASP A 57 8.09 -1.80 57.03
C ASP A 57 9.06 -3.01 57.06
N ASN A 58 10.29 -2.84 56.56
CA ASN A 58 11.57 -2.85 57.32
C ASN A 58 12.81 -2.72 56.39
N PRO A 59 14.03 -2.38 56.86
CA PRO A 59 14.81 -1.31 56.25
C PRO A 59 16.18 -1.80 55.74
N GLY A 60 16.68 -1.19 54.66
CA GLY A 60 18.07 -1.41 54.27
C GLY A 60 18.30 -1.13 52.79
N GLY A 61 18.64 0.11 52.47
CA GLY A 61 19.02 0.46 51.11
C GLY A 61 19.29 1.95 50.98
N THR A 62 20.56 2.31 51.12
CA THR A 62 21.11 3.64 50.88
C THR A 62 20.71 4.18 49.49
N PHE A 63 20.19 5.40 49.52
CA PHE A 63 19.85 6.29 48.41
C PHE A 63 21.02 6.46 47.42
N VAL A 64 20.79 6.29 46.11
CA VAL A 64 21.75 6.58 45.04
C VAL A 64 21.16 7.62 44.10
N ASP A 65 21.87 8.73 43.98
CA ASP A 65 21.59 9.93 43.19
C ASP A 65 21.88 9.69 41.68
N PRO A 66 20.96 9.98 40.72
CA PRO A 66 21.13 9.58 39.32
C PRO A 66 21.92 10.57 38.44
N ASN A 67 22.90 11.29 38.99
CA ASN A 67 23.68 12.28 38.22
C ASN A 67 25.20 12.18 38.46
N THR A 68 25.79 10.99 38.28
CA THR A 68 27.26 10.88 38.17
C THR A 68 27.65 9.99 36.98
N PHE A 69 28.08 10.63 35.89
CA PHE A 69 28.77 10.00 34.78
C PHE A 69 30.25 9.85 35.16
N GLN A 70 30.67 8.65 35.59
CA GLN A 70 32.10 8.37 35.80
C GLN A 70 32.78 7.92 34.50
N VAL A 71 33.77 8.72 34.12
CA VAL A 71 34.81 8.41 33.15
C VAL A 71 35.70 7.32 33.75
N ILE A 72 35.82 6.18 33.06
CA ILE A 72 36.80 5.14 33.42
C ILE A 72 38.09 5.44 32.63
N ASP A 73 39.07 6.00 33.34
CA ASP A 73 40.47 5.97 32.96
C ASP A 73 41.07 4.62 33.37
N MET A 74 41.70 3.92 32.42
CA MET A 74 42.55 2.78 32.72
C MET A 74 43.83 2.91 31.90
N ASN A 75 44.90 3.34 32.57
CA ASN A 75 46.23 3.43 32.01
C ASN A 75 47.20 2.75 32.97
N ALA A 76 47.83 1.65 32.55
CA ALA A 76 49.20 1.30 32.94
C ALA A 76 49.75 0.11 32.12
N GLN A 77 50.79 0.42 31.36
CA GLN A 77 51.98 -0.40 31.04
C GLN A 77 51.82 -1.62 30.13
N ASP A 78 52.25 -1.44 28.87
CA ASP A 78 53.41 -2.19 28.38
C ASP A 78 54.14 -1.44 27.24
N GLN A 79 55.46 -1.30 27.37
CA GLN A 79 56.36 -0.68 26.40
C GLN A 79 56.81 -1.73 25.36
N ALA A 80 56.60 -1.47 24.07
CA ALA A 80 57.44 -2.05 23.02
C ALA A 80 57.41 -1.17 21.75
N SER A 81 58.59 -0.67 21.39
CA SER A 81 58.88 0.09 20.17
C SER A 81 58.54 -0.70 18.90
N ALA A 82 57.76 -0.12 18.01
CA ALA A 82 57.62 -0.62 16.63
C ALA A 82 57.58 0.56 15.64
N THR A 83 58.74 0.82 15.06
CA THR A 83 59.01 1.75 13.95
C THR A 83 58.26 1.35 12.68
N LEU A 84 57.60 2.32 12.03
CA LEU A 84 57.00 2.19 10.69
C LEU A 84 58.09 2.11 9.60
N PRO A 85 57.96 1.26 8.57
CA PRO A 85 58.88 1.25 7.44
C PRO A 85 58.52 2.31 6.37
N PRO A 86 59.51 2.90 5.66
CA PRO A 86 59.30 3.89 4.61
C PRO A 86 58.88 3.26 3.25
N PRO A 87 58.37 4.08 2.28
CA PRO A 87 57.68 3.57 1.09
C PRO A 87 58.63 3.04 0.01
N VAL A 88 58.19 1.98 -0.67
CA VAL A 88 58.90 1.37 -1.81
C VAL A 88 58.66 2.20 -3.07
N LEU A 89 59.72 2.80 -3.62
CA LEU A 89 59.75 3.38 -4.96
C LEU A 89 59.76 2.26 -6.01
N GLN A 90 58.66 2.08 -6.73
CA GLN A 90 58.62 1.16 -7.87
C GLN A 90 59.03 1.91 -9.15
N ARG A 91 60.20 1.52 -9.67
CA ARG A 91 60.86 2.08 -10.86
C ARG A 91 60.16 1.60 -12.13
N THR A 92 59.94 2.53 -13.04
CA THR A 92 59.36 2.41 -14.38
C THR A 92 60.02 1.31 -15.22
N SER A 93 59.21 0.43 -15.80
CA SER A 93 59.61 -0.41 -16.95
C SER A 93 58.68 -0.14 -18.14
N SER A 94 59.22 0.60 -19.10
CA SER A 94 58.61 0.83 -20.41
C SER A 94 58.85 -0.38 -21.32
N GLN A 95 57.79 -1.12 -21.66
CA GLN A 95 57.70 -2.03 -22.82
C GLN A 95 56.20 -2.21 -23.10
N SER A 96 55.67 -2.36 -24.30
CA SER A 96 56.09 -2.18 -25.68
C SER A 96 54.78 -2.32 -26.46
N SER A 97 54.56 -1.48 -27.46
CA SER A 97 53.39 -1.50 -28.32
C SER A 97 53.22 -2.84 -29.03
N THR A 98 52.07 -3.51 -28.84
CA THR A 98 51.53 -4.45 -29.82
C THR A 98 50.09 -4.06 -30.11
N HIS A 99 49.97 -3.22 -31.15
CA HIS A 99 48.72 -2.87 -31.80
C HIS A 99 48.19 -4.13 -32.50
N LYS A 100 47.31 -4.89 -31.85
CA LYS A 100 46.56 -5.96 -32.51
C LYS A 100 45.23 -5.39 -32.95
N ASP A 101 45.22 -4.89 -34.19
CA ASP A 101 44.01 -4.57 -34.94
C ASP A 101 43.16 -5.85 -35.01
N ARG A 102 42.03 -5.85 -34.31
CA ARG A 102 41.01 -6.90 -34.38
C ARG A 102 39.65 -6.24 -34.53
N ARG A 103 39.46 -5.64 -35.71
CA ARG A 103 38.15 -5.58 -36.33
C ARG A 103 37.67 -7.01 -36.53
N ASP A 104 36.55 -7.35 -35.91
CA ASP A 104 35.46 -8.21 -36.41
C ASP A 104 34.62 -8.70 -35.21
N GLY A 105 33.46 -8.04 -34.97
CA GLY A 105 32.43 -8.48 -34.01
C GLY A 105 32.03 -7.51 -32.87
N GLU A 106 32.46 -6.24 -32.89
CA GLU A 106 32.44 -5.36 -31.70
C GLU A 106 31.12 -4.58 -31.45
N GLY A 107 30.16 -4.62 -32.38
CA GLY A 107 28.91 -3.83 -32.29
C GLY A 107 27.86 -4.37 -31.30
N ASP A 108 27.69 -5.70 -31.25
CA ASP A 108 26.67 -6.32 -30.40
C ASP A 108 27.12 -6.47 -28.94
N SER A 109 28.39 -6.84 -28.73
CA SER A 109 28.96 -6.97 -27.38
C SER A 109 28.96 -5.65 -26.61
N THR A 110 29.24 -4.53 -27.30
CA THR A 110 29.25 -3.19 -26.68
C THR A 110 27.85 -2.70 -26.37
N THR A 111 26.85 -2.99 -27.22
CA THR A 111 25.45 -2.61 -27.00
C THR A 111 24.82 -3.42 -25.86
N ILE A 112 25.00 -4.74 -25.84
CA ILE A 112 24.52 -5.62 -24.77
C ILE A 112 25.17 -5.26 -23.43
N SER A 113 26.48 -4.95 -23.43
CA SER A 113 27.20 -4.53 -22.22
C SER A 113 26.67 -3.19 -21.68
N ARG A 114 26.41 -2.21 -22.55
CA ARG A 114 25.80 -0.92 -22.18
C ARG A 114 24.38 -1.10 -21.62
N LEU A 115 23.57 -1.92 -22.28
CA LEU A 115 22.20 -2.21 -21.83
C LEU A 115 22.20 -2.93 -20.48
N LYS A 116 23.06 -3.95 -20.32
CA LYS A 116 23.23 -4.66 -19.05
C LYS A 116 23.65 -3.69 -17.94
N LYS A 117 24.64 -2.82 -18.20
CA LYS A 117 25.06 -1.79 -17.25
C LYS A 117 23.90 -0.86 -16.87
N HIS A 118 23.11 -0.42 -17.86
CA HIS A 118 21.96 0.45 -17.62
C HIS A 118 20.87 -0.22 -16.78
N LEU A 119 20.55 -1.48 -17.07
CA LEU A 119 19.49 -2.24 -16.40
C LEU A 119 19.85 -2.61 -14.96
N PHE A 120 21.11 -2.96 -14.70
CA PHE A 120 21.59 -3.32 -13.37
C PHE A 120 22.01 -2.10 -12.53
N ALA A 121 21.92 -0.88 -13.07
CA ALA A 121 22.17 0.34 -12.30
C ALA A 121 21.09 0.54 -11.22
N GLU A 122 21.51 0.98 -10.03
CA GLU A 122 20.59 1.31 -8.93
C GLU A 122 19.94 2.68 -9.15
N VAL A 123 18.63 2.75 -8.94
CA VAL A 123 17.89 4.01 -9.07
C VAL A 123 18.19 4.97 -7.92
N ASP A 124 18.17 6.26 -8.22
CA ASP A 124 18.18 7.30 -7.20
C ASP A 124 16.81 7.39 -6.51
N GLY A 125 16.78 7.19 -5.19
CA GLY A 125 15.57 7.26 -4.39
C GLY A 125 14.93 8.64 -4.40
N GLU A 126 15.72 9.72 -4.49
CA GLU A 126 15.20 11.10 -4.54
C GLU A 126 14.44 11.37 -5.84
N GLN A 127 14.87 10.74 -6.94
CA GLN A 127 14.23 10.85 -8.26
C GLN A 127 13.16 9.79 -8.50
N SER A 128 12.94 8.89 -7.53
CA SER A 128 11.90 7.84 -7.59
C SER A 128 10.54 8.32 -7.07
N THR A 129 10.40 9.59 -6.70
CA THR A 129 9.18 10.19 -6.12
C THR A 129 7.94 9.97 -6.98
N ALA A 130 8.05 10.16 -8.29
CA ALA A 130 6.92 10.04 -9.22
C ALA A 130 6.41 8.59 -9.38
N PRO A 131 7.23 7.57 -9.69
CA PRO A 131 6.76 6.18 -9.73
C PRO A 131 6.29 5.67 -8.36
N LEU A 132 6.88 6.13 -7.24
CA LEU A 132 6.41 5.79 -5.90
C LEU A 132 5.06 6.43 -5.56
N SER A 133 4.81 7.66 -6.02
CA SER A 133 3.49 8.30 -5.92
C SER A 133 2.45 7.52 -6.74
N ALA A 134 2.84 7.04 -7.93
CA ALA A 134 1.99 6.18 -8.75
C ALA A 134 1.68 4.82 -8.07
N TYR A 135 2.62 4.26 -7.30
CA TYR A 135 2.33 3.12 -6.41
C TYR A 135 1.30 3.45 -5.33
N CYS A 136 1.41 4.61 -4.67
CA CYS A 136 0.40 5.05 -3.70
C CYS A 136 -0.98 5.22 -4.36
N PHE A 137 -1.04 5.78 -5.57
CA PHE A 137 -2.26 5.81 -6.37
C PHE A 137 -2.82 4.40 -6.62
N MET A 138 -1.97 3.47 -7.07
CA MET A 138 -2.39 2.08 -7.29
C MET A 138 -2.91 1.41 -6.01
N THR A 139 -2.36 1.73 -4.85
CA THR A 139 -2.85 1.24 -3.55
C THR A 139 -4.31 1.61 -3.34
N GLY A 140 -4.63 2.92 -3.42
CA GLY A 140 -6.02 3.36 -3.28
C GLY A 140 -6.93 2.80 -4.38
N PHE A 141 -6.44 2.77 -5.61
CA PHE A 141 -7.17 2.28 -6.78
C PHE A 141 -7.62 0.83 -6.61
N ILE A 142 -6.69 -0.08 -6.28
CA ILE A 142 -6.97 -1.50 -6.09
C ILE A 142 -7.89 -1.72 -4.89
N ASP A 143 -7.61 -1.07 -3.75
CA ASP A 143 -8.39 -1.25 -2.54
C ASP A 143 -9.83 -0.73 -2.68
N SER A 144 -10.05 0.33 -3.46
CA SER A 144 -11.42 0.80 -3.73
C SER A 144 -12.28 -0.26 -4.44
N VAL A 145 -11.68 -1.10 -5.30
CA VAL A 145 -12.39 -2.16 -6.02
C VAL A 145 -12.80 -3.26 -5.06
N THR A 146 -11.86 -3.81 -4.29
CA THR A 146 -12.15 -4.92 -3.36
C THR A 146 -13.01 -4.47 -2.20
N PHE A 147 -12.74 -3.30 -1.62
CA PHE A 147 -13.52 -2.83 -0.48
C PHE A 147 -14.98 -2.55 -0.85
N SER A 148 -15.24 -2.02 -2.05
CA SER A 148 -16.62 -1.80 -2.53
C SER A 148 -17.39 -3.10 -2.74
N ALA A 149 -16.70 -4.20 -3.05
CA ALA A 149 -17.33 -5.48 -3.33
C ALA A 149 -17.49 -6.38 -2.09
N ILE A 150 -16.51 -6.37 -1.18
CA ILE A 150 -16.43 -7.34 -0.07
C ILE A 150 -15.99 -6.74 1.27
N PHE A 151 -15.74 -5.44 1.36
CA PHE A 151 -15.28 -4.77 2.58
C PHE A 151 -13.96 -5.30 3.16
N VAL A 152 -13.11 -5.87 2.29
CA VAL A 152 -11.74 -6.34 2.56
C VAL A 152 -10.75 -5.45 1.81
N TRP A 153 -9.60 -5.18 2.42
CA TRP A 153 -8.54 -4.37 1.84
C TRP A 153 -7.43 -5.29 1.30
N CYS A 154 -7.11 -5.25 0.02
CA CYS A 154 -6.00 -6.06 -0.52
C CYS A 154 -4.63 -5.52 -0.11
N ALA A 155 -4.55 -4.23 0.18
CA ALA A 155 -3.33 -3.53 0.50
C ALA A 155 -3.17 -3.31 2.02
N PHE A 156 -4.25 -2.97 2.74
CA PHE A 156 -4.21 -2.70 4.18
C PHE A 156 -4.39 -3.94 5.06
N GLN A 157 -3.32 -4.72 5.20
CA GLN A 157 -3.36 -6.00 5.91
C GLN A 157 -3.60 -5.90 7.42
N THR A 158 -3.29 -4.77 8.06
CA THR A 158 -3.57 -4.57 9.50
C THR A 158 -5.05 -4.79 9.82
N GLY A 159 -5.96 -4.28 8.98
CA GLY A 159 -7.39 -4.46 9.17
C GLY A 159 -7.82 -5.93 8.99
N ASN A 160 -7.30 -6.60 7.97
CA ASN A 160 -7.65 -8.02 7.72
C ASN A 160 -7.12 -8.93 8.82
N THR A 161 -5.91 -8.68 9.33
CA THR A 161 -5.36 -9.44 10.45
C THR A 161 -6.22 -9.30 11.70
N VAL A 162 -6.71 -8.09 12.00
CA VAL A 162 -7.64 -7.87 13.13
C VAL A 162 -8.98 -8.54 12.86
N GLN A 163 -9.53 -8.48 11.64
CA GLN A 163 -10.77 -9.19 11.29
C GLN A 163 -10.64 -10.71 11.53
N LEU A 164 -9.49 -11.30 11.16
CA LEU A 164 -9.21 -12.71 11.42
C LEU A 164 -9.09 -13.01 12.92
N ALA A 165 -8.43 -12.15 13.68
CA ALA A 165 -8.33 -12.31 15.14
C ALA A 165 -9.72 -12.27 15.79
N LEU A 166 -10.60 -11.36 15.35
CA LEU A 166 -11.99 -11.29 15.81
C LEU A 166 -12.80 -12.54 15.41
N ALA A 167 -12.58 -13.07 14.20
CA ALA A 167 -13.19 -14.31 13.76
C ALA A 167 -12.79 -15.50 14.65
N LEU A 168 -11.51 -15.60 15.00
CA LEU A 168 -11.00 -16.62 15.92
C LEU A 168 -11.54 -16.43 17.34
N ALA A 169 -11.60 -15.20 17.85
CA ALA A 169 -12.12 -14.90 19.18
C ALA A 169 -13.58 -15.36 19.37
N ARG A 170 -14.42 -15.31 18.31
CA ARG A 170 -15.81 -15.80 18.35
C ARG A 170 -15.91 -17.28 18.70
N LEU A 171 -14.90 -18.10 18.37
CA LEU A 171 -14.91 -19.53 18.71
C LEU A 171 -14.89 -19.79 20.22
N PHE A 172 -14.40 -18.84 21.02
CA PHE A 172 -14.20 -19.02 22.46
C PHE A 172 -15.34 -18.48 23.34
N ASN A 173 -16.26 -17.65 22.80
CA ASN A 173 -17.26 -16.93 23.61
C ASN A 173 -18.60 -17.66 23.80
N GLY A 174 -18.73 -18.94 23.38
CA GLY A 174 -19.81 -19.87 23.76
C GLY A 174 -21.28 -19.50 23.41
N GLN A 175 -21.55 -18.29 22.93
CA GLN A 175 -22.88 -17.74 22.59
C GLN A 175 -22.91 -17.06 21.22
N HIS A 176 -21.84 -17.23 20.43
CA HIS A 176 -21.68 -16.56 19.13
C HIS A 176 -21.44 -17.55 18.01
N ASP A 177 -21.93 -17.16 16.85
CA ASP A 177 -21.75 -17.84 15.58
C ASP A 177 -20.32 -18.37 15.37
N HIS A 178 -20.19 -19.70 15.28
CA HIS A 178 -18.93 -20.41 15.06
C HIS A 178 -18.59 -20.57 13.57
N SER A 179 -19.42 -20.02 12.68
CA SER A 179 -19.21 -20.09 11.24
C SER A 179 -18.03 -19.22 10.82
N PHE A 180 -17.15 -19.78 9.99
CA PHE A 180 -16.11 -19.02 9.32
C PHE A 180 -16.73 -18.33 8.10
N HIS A 181 -17.11 -17.06 8.26
CA HIS A 181 -17.86 -16.33 7.25
C HIS A 181 -17.03 -16.11 5.99
N ILE A 182 -17.73 -15.88 4.87
CA ILE A 182 -17.08 -15.56 3.59
C ILE A 182 -16.13 -14.37 3.73
N ALA A 183 -16.51 -13.34 4.49
CA ALA A 183 -15.64 -12.20 4.76
C ALA A 183 -14.34 -12.59 5.50
N ASP A 184 -14.43 -13.53 6.45
CA ASP A 184 -13.26 -14.03 7.18
C ASP A 184 -12.35 -14.85 6.26
N GLN A 185 -12.95 -15.69 5.39
CA GLN A 185 -12.23 -16.45 4.37
C GLN A 185 -11.51 -15.53 3.37
N GLN A 186 -12.15 -14.44 2.95
CA GLN A 186 -11.59 -13.45 2.03
C GLN A 186 -10.45 -12.65 2.69
N ALA A 187 -10.60 -12.27 3.96
CA ALA A 187 -9.53 -11.65 4.74
C ALA A 187 -8.31 -12.59 4.87
N LEU A 188 -8.54 -13.89 5.13
CA LEU A 188 -7.47 -14.90 5.20
C LEU A 188 -6.76 -15.05 3.85
N CYS A 189 -7.54 -15.17 2.77
CA CYS A 189 -7.01 -15.23 1.41
C CYS A 189 -6.13 -14.01 1.10
N SER A 190 -6.62 -12.81 1.43
CA SER A 190 -5.90 -11.56 1.23
C SER A 190 -4.56 -11.53 1.99
N VAL A 191 -4.55 -11.87 3.29
CA VAL A 191 -3.32 -11.88 4.11
C VAL A 191 -2.30 -12.87 3.57
N LEU A 192 -2.69 -14.12 3.30
CA LEU A 192 -1.77 -15.17 2.86
C LEU A 192 -1.15 -14.84 1.50
N THR A 193 -1.97 -14.37 0.56
CA THR A 193 -1.50 -14.03 -0.79
C THR A 193 -0.70 -12.72 -0.81
N PHE A 194 -1.01 -11.75 0.05
CA PHE A 194 -0.15 -10.58 0.26
C PHE A 194 1.25 -10.99 0.76
N ILE A 195 1.33 -11.88 1.76
CA ILE A 195 2.62 -12.41 2.24
C ILE A 195 3.36 -13.13 1.11
N PHE A 196 2.66 -13.92 0.31
CA PHE A 196 3.24 -14.57 -0.87
C PHE A 196 3.80 -13.56 -1.88
N GLY A 197 3.06 -12.50 -2.20
CA GLY A 197 3.53 -11.41 -3.05
C GLY A 197 4.77 -10.71 -2.48
N ALA A 198 4.76 -10.43 -1.18
CA ALA A 198 5.91 -9.86 -0.48
C ALA A 198 7.13 -10.81 -0.50
N PHE A 199 6.90 -12.11 -0.43
CA PHE A 199 7.94 -13.13 -0.55
C PHE A 199 8.56 -13.14 -1.95
N ILE A 200 7.76 -13.04 -3.03
CA ILE A 200 8.30 -12.87 -4.40
C ILE A 200 9.20 -11.64 -4.46
N GLY A 201 8.86 -10.58 -3.74
CA GLY A 201 9.68 -9.37 -3.65
C GLY A 201 11.11 -9.59 -3.17
N ARG A 202 11.36 -10.69 -2.46
CA ARG A 202 12.69 -11.11 -2.01
C ARG A 202 13.58 -11.64 -3.12
N LEU A 203 13.05 -11.99 -4.30
CA LEU A 203 13.89 -12.31 -5.48
C LEU A 203 14.80 -11.13 -5.85
N GLY A 204 14.40 -9.89 -5.53
CA GLY A 204 15.24 -8.71 -5.64
C GLY A 204 16.53 -8.76 -4.81
N ASP A 205 16.64 -9.64 -3.80
CA ASP A 205 17.88 -9.80 -3.03
C ASP A 205 19.01 -10.37 -3.89
N LYS A 206 18.68 -11.17 -4.90
CA LYS A 206 19.66 -11.75 -5.84
C LYS A 206 20.00 -10.82 -7.01
N LEU A 207 19.02 -10.05 -7.48
CA LEU A 207 19.15 -9.15 -8.64
C LEU A 207 19.58 -7.72 -8.27
N GLY A 208 19.49 -7.37 -6.98
CA GLY A 208 19.65 -6.01 -6.48
C GLY A 208 18.30 -5.31 -6.37
N CYS A 209 17.85 -5.07 -5.14
CA CYS A 209 16.49 -4.62 -4.84
C CYS A 209 16.16 -3.20 -5.32
N LYS A 210 17.18 -2.43 -5.70
CA LYS A 210 17.06 -1.05 -6.22
C LYS A 210 17.45 -0.94 -7.70
N THR A 211 17.74 -2.05 -8.37
CA THR A 211 18.11 -2.02 -9.79
C THR A 211 16.90 -1.65 -10.65
N ARG A 212 17.12 -0.93 -11.74
CA ARG A 212 16.05 -0.62 -12.72
C ARG A 212 15.39 -1.89 -13.24
N LEU A 213 16.19 -2.92 -13.51
CA LEU A 213 15.72 -4.21 -13.97
C LEU A 213 14.74 -4.82 -12.98
N TRP A 214 15.11 -4.91 -11.70
CA TRP A 214 14.23 -5.49 -10.69
C TRP A 214 12.97 -4.65 -10.47
N LEU A 215 13.09 -3.32 -10.43
CA LEU A 215 11.94 -2.44 -10.23
C LEU A 215 10.96 -2.54 -11.41
N ALA A 216 11.46 -2.56 -12.65
CA ALA A 216 10.64 -2.77 -13.83
C ALA A 216 9.98 -4.16 -13.85
N LEU A 217 10.77 -5.24 -13.67
CA LEU A 217 10.27 -6.62 -13.68
C LEU A 217 9.29 -6.90 -12.55
N GLY A 218 9.59 -6.45 -11.33
CA GLY A 218 8.68 -6.62 -10.19
C GLY A 218 7.37 -5.88 -10.40
N THR A 219 7.39 -4.67 -10.98
CA THR A 219 6.16 -3.96 -11.38
C THR A 219 5.40 -4.70 -12.49
N PHE A 220 6.13 -5.30 -13.43
CA PHE A 220 5.52 -6.09 -14.50
C PHE A 220 4.81 -7.33 -13.94
N ILE A 221 5.40 -8.01 -12.96
CA ILE A 221 4.75 -9.13 -12.25
C ILE A 221 3.49 -8.65 -11.52
N GLN A 222 3.52 -7.47 -10.88
CA GLN A 222 2.33 -6.85 -10.29
C GLN A 222 1.24 -6.59 -11.35
N ALA A 223 1.63 -6.17 -12.57
CA ALA A 223 0.69 -5.99 -13.68
C ALA A 223 0.07 -7.32 -14.13
N ILE A 224 0.86 -8.40 -14.21
CA ILE A 224 0.35 -9.75 -14.51
C ILE A 224 -0.65 -10.21 -13.45
N PHE A 225 -0.35 -10.03 -12.16
CA PHE A 225 -1.31 -10.35 -11.10
C PHE A 225 -2.58 -9.51 -11.21
N THR A 226 -2.47 -8.20 -11.45
CA THR A 226 -3.64 -7.33 -11.64
C THR A 226 -4.48 -7.76 -12.86
N MET A 227 -3.83 -8.19 -13.95
CA MET A 227 -4.49 -8.71 -15.15
C MET A 227 -5.19 -10.04 -14.88
N ALA A 228 -4.53 -10.96 -14.16
CA ALA A 228 -5.13 -12.22 -13.76
C ALA A 228 -6.37 -11.98 -12.89
N ALA A 229 -6.31 -11.03 -11.95
CA ALA A 229 -7.45 -10.62 -11.15
C ALA A 229 -8.61 -10.08 -12.02
N ALA A 230 -8.31 -9.21 -12.98
CA ALA A 230 -9.30 -8.67 -13.91
C ALA A 230 -10.02 -9.78 -14.71
N ILE A 231 -9.26 -10.76 -15.21
CA ILE A 231 -9.81 -11.91 -15.94
C ILE A 231 -10.64 -12.81 -15.00
N SER A 232 -10.13 -13.10 -13.80
CA SER A 232 -10.85 -13.93 -12.83
C SER A 232 -12.18 -13.31 -12.42
N ILE A 233 -12.24 -12.01 -12.15
CA ILE A 233 -13.51 -11.38 -11.80
C ILE A 233 -14.45 -11.26 -12.99
N TRP A 234 -13.92 -11.02 -14.20
CA TRP A 234 -14.73 -11.02 -15.42
C TRP A 234 -15.43 -12.37 -15.64
N GLN A 235 -14.70 -13.47 -15.49
CA GLN A 235 -15.23 -14.83 -15.62
C GLN A 235 -16.09 -15.27 -14.43
N SER A 236 -16.01 -14.57 -13.30
CA SER A 236 -16.82 -14.90 -12.11
C SER A 236 -18.29 -14.54 -12.27
N HIS A 237 -18.62 -13.62 -13.18
CA HIS A 237 -19.95 -13.04 -13.38
C HIS A 237 -20.59 -12.47 -12.08
N GLN A 238 -19.78 -12.08 -11.10
CA GLN A 238 -20.23 -11.45 -9.86
C GLN A 238 -20.40 -9.94 -10.03
N GLY A 239 -21.22 -9.33 -9.16
CA GLY A 239 -21.42 -7.89 -9.11
C GLY A 239 -20.14 -7.12 -8.73
N SER A 240 -20.12 -5.81 -8.95
CA SER A 240 -18.94 -4.98 -8.67
C SER A 240 -18.98 -4.24 -7.33
N VAL A 241 -20.18 -4.06 -6.76
CA VAL A 241 -20.41 -3.33 -5.52
C VAL A 241 -21.42 -4.13 -4.68
N ALA A 242 -21.18 -4.21 -3.37
CA ALA A 242 -22.11 -4.82 -2.42
C ALA A 242 -23.11 -3.80 -1.88
N ASP A 243 -24.36 -4.23 -1.68
CA ASP A 243 -25.41 -3.41 -1.07
C ASP A 243 -25.21 -3.24 0.44
N SER A 244 -24.67 -4.27 1.11
CA SER A 244 -24.40 -4.24 2.56
C SER A 244 -23.24 -5.16 2.92
N ARG A 245 -22.63 -4.91 4.10
CA ARG A 245 -21.56 -5.76 4.64
C ARG A 245 -22.01 -7.20 4.91
N ALA A 246 -23.30 -7.42 5.17
CA ALA A 246 -23.87 -8.74 5.39
C ALA A 246 -24.07 -9.53 4.08
N ASN A 247 -24.08 -8.86 2.93
CA ASN A 247 -24.28 -9.48 1.62
C ASN A 247 -23.16 -9.05 0.65
N PRO A 248 -21.97 -9.67 0.73
CA PRO A 248 -20.85 -9.35 -0.14
C PRO A 248 -21.18 -9.68 -1.61
N ALA A 249 -20.70 -8.84 -2.53
CA ALA A 249 -20.96 -9.02 -3.96
C ALA A 249 -20.21 -10.22 -4.56
N TRP A 250 -19.14 -10.66 -3.91
CA TRP A 250 -18.25 -11.72 -4.37
C TRP A 250 -18.29 -12.89 -3.39
N THR A 251 -18.68 -14.07 -3.89
CA THR A 251 -18.85 -15.27 -3.05
C THR A 251 -18.25 -16.54 -3.66
N ASN A 252 -17.99 -16.55 -4.97
CA ASN A 252 -17.54 -17.75 -5.67
C ASN A 252 -16.01 -17.88 -5.74
N THR A 253 -15.53 -19.07 -6.12
CA THR A 253 -14.10 -19.39 -6.19
C THR A 253 -13.29 -18.43 -7.08
N LEU A 254 -13.83 -18.03 -8.24
CA LEU A 254 -13.12 -17.12 -9.15
C LEU A 254 -12.93 -15.73 -8.55
N SER A 255 -13.90 -15.25 -7.77
CA SER A 255 -13.77 -13.99 -7.04
C SER A 255 -12.73 -14.07 -5.91
N PHE A 256 -12.56 -15.24 -5.28
CA PHE A 256 -11.44 -15.48 -4.36
C PHE A 256 -10.09 -15.46 -5.08
N VAL A 257 -10.00 -16.06 -6.27
CA VAL A 257 -8.79 -15.99 -7.10
C VAL A 257 -8.46 -14.54 -7.46
N CYS A 258 -9.47 -13.71 -7.76
CA CYS A 258 -9.31 -12.27 -7.96
C CYS A 258 -8.70 -11.59 -6.72
N VAL A 259 -9.27 -11.81 -5.53
CA VAL A 259 -8.76 -11.27 -4.25
C VAL A 259 -7.31 -11.70 -4.02
N GLY A 260 -7.00 -12.97 -4.28
CA GLY A 260 -5.66 -13.52 -4.12
C GLY A 260 -4.62 -12.83 -5.00
N PHE A 261 -4.92 -12.66 -6.29
CA PHE A 261 -4.02 -11.96 -7.21
C PHE A 261 -3.89 -10.46 -6.91
N MET A 262 -4.98 -9.78 -6.57
CA MET A 262 -4.92 -8.36 -6.15
C MET A 262 -4.02 -8.20 -4.92
N SER A 263 -4.18 -9.05 -3.91
CA SER A 263 -3.43 -8.98 -2.66
C SER A 263 -1.96 -9.35 -2.86
N ALA A 264 -1.65 -10.37 -3.69
CA ALA A 264 -0.29 -10.71 -4.08
C ALA A 264 0.40 -9.56 -4.84
N SER A 265 -0.33 -8.88 -5.74
CA SER A 265 0.17 -7.66 -6.38
C SER A 265 0.53 -6.58 -5.36
N MET A 266 -0.33 -6.34 -4.38
CA MET A 266 -0.08 -5.31 -3.36
C MET A 266 1.06 -5.69 -2.40
N GLY A 267 1.20 -6.96 -2.06
CA GLY A 267 2.32 -7.46 -1.25
C GLY A 267 3.67 -7.24 -1.93
N LEU A 268 3.75 -7.57 -3.23
CA LEU A 268 4.95 -7.33 -4.04
C LEU A 268 5.27 -5.83 -4.16
N GLN A 269 4.27 -4.99 -4.38
CA GLN A 269 4.44 -3.53 -4.39
C GLN A 269 4.97 -3.03 -3.05
N GLY A 270 4.43 -3.53 -1.94
CA GLY A 270 4.77 -3.07 -0.59
C GLY A 270 6.23 -3.27 -0.23
N ILE A 271 6.74 -4.47 -0.47
CA ILE A 271 8.14 -4.79 -0.20
C ILE A 271 9.10 -4.07 -1.14
N MET A 272 8.73 -3.90 -2.43
CA MET A 272 9.53 -3.14 -3.39
C MET A 272 9.60 -1.67 -2.99
N GLY A 273 8.47 -1.03 -2.70
CA GLY A 273 8.40 0.35 -2.22
C GLY A 273 9.25 0.57 -0.98
N LYS A 274 9.16 -0.34 0.00
CA LYS A 274 9.99 -0.28 1.23
C LYS A 274 11.47 -0.37 0.96
N ARG A 275 11.89 -1.20 0.01
CA ARG A 275 13.30 -1.42 -0.32
C ARG A 275 13.94 -0.26 -1.09
N VAL A 276 13.16 0.59 -1.76
CA VAL A 276 13.69 1.86 -2.32
C VAL A 276 14.09 2.83 -1.20
N ASN A 277 13.55 2.67 0.01
CA ASN A 277 13.93 3.38 1.24
C ASN A 277 13.80 4.91 1.13
N THR A 278 12.60 5.39 0.82
CA THR A 278 12.26 6.80 0.71
C THR A 278 11.13 7.17 1.69
N GLN A 279 10.73 8.44 1.69
CA GLN A 279 9.60 8.97 2.49
C GLN A 279 8.23 8.37 2.14
N PHE A 280 8.15 7.56 1.07
CA PHE A 280 6.94 6.83 0.69
C PHE A 280 6.78 5.52 1.48
N THR A 281 7.69 5.22 2.42
CA THR A 281 7.67 4.04 3.31
C THR A 281 7.40 2.75 2.54
N THR A 282 6.24 2.12 2.67
CA THR A 282 5.90 0.88 1.95
C THR A 282 5.05 1.13 0.71
N THR A 283 4.60 2.37 0.45
CA THR A 283 3.53 2.73 -0.52
C THR A 283 2.14 2.16 -0.22
N VAL A 284 2.03 1.29 0.79
CA VAL A 284 0.79 0.58 1.17
C VAL A 284 0.30 0.97 2.56
N VAL A 285 1.20 1.15 3.53
CA VAL A 285 0.82 1.46 4.93
C VAL A 285 0.91 2.97 5.13
N LEU A 286 -0.20 3.66 4.90
CA LEU A 286 -0.24 5.12 4.98
C LEU A 286 -0.29 5.66 6.41
N THR A 287 -0.70 4.85 7.39
CA THR A 287 -0.80 5.28 8.80
C THR A 287 0.53 5.82 9.32
N THR A 288 1.64 5.14 9.03
CA THR A 288 2.98 5.62 9.39
C THR A 288 3.27 6.96 8.71
N THR A 289 2.94 7.12 7.43
CA THR A 289 3.12 8.38 6.69
C THR A 289 2.28 9.53 7.27
N TRP A 290 1.06 9.27 7.73
CA TRP A 290 0.25 10.24 8.46
C TRP A 290 0.92 10.68 9.76
N CYS A 291 1.37 9.72 10.58
CA CYS A 291 2.07 10.03 11.82
C CYS A 291 3.36 10.83 11.58
N GLU A 292 4.16 10.42 10.58
CA GLU A 292 5.40 11.10 10.20
C GLU A 292 5.17 12.49 9.59
N LEU A 293 4.02 12.73 8.96
CA LEU A 293 3.63 14.07 8.49
C LEU A 293 3.29 14.96 9.69
N MET A 294 2.49 14.46 10.63
CA MET A 294 2.09 15.21 11.82
C MET A 294 3.26 15.50 12.76
N ALA A 295 4.26 14.61 12.78
CA ALA A 295 5.50 14.81 13.53
C ALA A 295 6.53 15.70 12.81
N ASP A 296 6.28 16.15 11.58
CA ASP A 296 7.26 16.96 10.84
C ASP A 296 7.36 18.36 11.47
N PRO A 297 8.54 18.79 11.98
CA PRO A 297 8.70 20.08 12.63
C PRO A 297 8.44 21.27 11.69
N LYS A 298 8.46 21.05 10.37
CA LYS A 298 8.22 22.06 9.33
C LYS A 298 6.84 21.92 8.68
N LEU A 299 5.90 21.25 9.34
CA LEU A 299 4.56 21.00 8.82
C LEU A 299 3.86 22.28 8.37
N PHE A 300 3.91 23.35 9.18
CA PHE A 300 3.22 24.61 8.93
C PHE A 300 4.01 25.62 8.07
N ASP A 301 5.19 25.25 7.56
CA ASP A 301 6.00 26.13 6.70
C ASP A 301 5.50 26.15 5.25
N ILE A 302 4.26 26.57 5.04
CA ILE A 302 3.53 26.44 3.76
C ILE A 302 4.20 27.24 2.63
N ARG A 303 4.94 28.31 2.95
CA ARG A 303 5.59 29.20 1.97
C ARG A 303 6.85 28.61 1.33
N ARG A 304 7.39 27.50 1.84
CA ARG A 304 8.59 26.84 1.33
C ARG A 304 8.32 25.39 0.98
N MET A 305 8.94 24.91 -0.09
CA MET A 305 8.96 23.49 -0.42
C MET A 305 9.85 22.77 0.60
N VAL A 306 9.30 21.72 1.21
CA VAL A 306 9.99 20.88 2.19
C VAL A 306 9.81 19.44 1.75
N ILE A 307 10.87 18.87 1.15
CA ILE A 307 10.86 17.52 0.54
C ILE A 307 10.26 16.47 1.49
N SER A 308 10.65 16.49 2.77
CA SER A 308 10.14 15.57 3.80
C SER A 308 8.63 15.63 3.98
N ARG A 309 8.05 16.84 4.00
CA ARG A 309 6.61 17.06 4.18
C ARG A 309 5.86 16.80 2.88
N ASP A 310 6.33 17.40 1.80
CA ASP A 310 5.64 17.42 0.51
C ASP A 310 5.53 16.01 -0.08
N HIS A 311 6.55 15.15 0.08
CA HIS A 311 6.48 13.76 -0.35
C HIS A 311 5.41 12.96 0.40
N LYS A 312 5.23 13.20 1.71
CA LYS A 312 4.19 12.54 2.51
C LYS A 312 2.79 13.02 2.12
N ILE A 313 2.63 14.33 1.93
CA ILE A 313 1.38 14.91 1.40
C ILE A 313 1.06 14.33 0.01
N MET A 314 2.05 14.24 -0.88
CA MET A 314 1.88 13.63 -2.20
C MET A 314 1.51 12.15 -2.10
N ALA A 315 2.11 11.38 -1.19
CA ALA A 315 1.77 9.96 -0.98
C ALA A 315 0.30 9.80 -0.54
N ILE A 316 -0.12 10.58 0.47
CA ILE A 316 -1.49 10.61 0.99
C ILE A 316 -2.48 11.03 -0.11
N GLY A 317 -2.19 12.13 -0.80
CA GLY A 317 -3.04 12.66 -1.86
C GLY A 317 -3.15 11.71 -3.05
N SER A 318 -2.05 11.05 -3.44
CA SER A 318 -2.05 10.07 -4.54
C SER A 318 -2.92 8.87 -4.20
N LEU A 319 -2.84 8.35 -2.97
CA LEU A 319 -3.69 7.25 -2.51
C LEU A 319 -5.16 7.63 -2.51
N PHE A 320 -5.50 8.82 -1.98
CA PHE A 320 -6.87 9.32 -2.01
C PHE A 320 -7.41 9.43 -3.44
N LEU A 321 -6.63 10.03 -4.34
CA LEU A 321 -6.99 10.18 -5.74
C LEU A 321 -7.16 8.82 -6.43
N GLY A 322 -6.30 7.86 -6.11
CA GLY A 322 -6.40 6.47 -6.56
C GLY A 322 -7.71 5.82 -6.14
N GLY A 323 -8.06 5.93 -4.85
CA GLY A 323 -9.31 5.39 -4.32
C GLY A 323 -10.54 6.04 -4.94
N PHE A 324 -10.53 7.36 -5.11
CA PHE A 324 -11.59 8.08 -5.80
C PHE A 324 -11.73 7.64 -7.26
N ALA A 325 -10.63 7.61 -8.02
CA ALA A 325 -10.63 7.21 -9.42
C ALA A 325 -11.07 5.75 -9.60
N GLY A 326 -10.57 4.84 -8.76
CA GLY A 326 -10.97 3.44 -8.79
C GLY A 326 -12.45 3.26 -8.50
N ARG A 327 -13.00 3.95 -7.49
CA ARG A 327 -14.44 3.93 -7.19
C ARG A 327 -15.28 4.52 -8.32
N ALA A 328 -14.85 5.62 -8.93
CA ALA A 328 -15.56 6.26 -10.03
C ALA A 328 -15.58 5.40 -11.31
N LEU A 329 -14.47 4.72 -11.62
CA LEU A 329 -14.40 3.75 -12.71
C LEU A 329 -15.27 2.52 -12.41
N LEU A 330 -15.25 2.03 -11.17
CA LEU A 330 -16.04 0.89 -10.74
C LEU A 330 -17.54 1.08 -11.05
N ASP A 331 -18.07 2.28 -10.82
CA ASP A 331 -19.46 2.63 -11.14
C ASP A 331 -19.79 2.63 -12.63
N LYS A 332 -18.79 2.88 -13.49
CA LYS A 332 -19.00 3.04 -14.94
C LYS A 332 -18.73 1.78 -15.73
N ILE A 333 -17.69 1.05 -15.37
CA ILE A 333 -17.16 -0.08 -16.17
C ILE A 333 -17.02 -1.37 -15.37
N GLY A 334 -17.41 -1.38 -14.09
CA GLY A 334 -17.35 -2.56 -13.23
C GLY A 334 -15.94 -2.97 -12.81
N SER A 335 -15.83 -4.01 -11.99
CA SER A 335 -14.56 -4.45 -11.39
C SER A 335 -13.56 -4.92 -12.44
N ALA A 336 -14.00 -5.71 -13.43
CA ALA A 336 -13.14 -6.23 -14.48
C ALA A 336 -12.49 -5.12 -15.32
N GLY A 337 -13.30 -4.16 -15.80
CA GLY A 337 -12.80 -3.02 -16.57
C GLY A 337 -11.88 -2.13 -15.76
N THR A 338 -12.23 -1.86 -14.49
CA THR A 338 -11.42 -1.05 -13.58
C THR A 338 -10.06 -1.69 -13.33
N LEU A 339 -10.01 -2.99 -13.03
CA LEU A 339 -8.74 -3.73 -12.86
C LEU A 339 -7.94 -3.79 -14.17
N GLY A 340 -8.60 -3.92 -15.32
CA GLY A 340 -7.94 -3.86 -16.64
C GLY A 340 -7.22 -2.52 -16.87
N ILE A 341 -7.85 -1.39 -16.50
CA ILE A 341 -7.18 -0.08 -16.51
C ILE A 341 -6.02 -0.06 -15.53
N GLY A 342 -6.20 -0.61 -14.32
CA GLY A 342 -5.13 -0.76 -13.33
C GLY A 342 -3.91 -1.52 -13.88
N THR A 343 -4.13 -2.58 -14.66
CA THR A 343 -3.05 -3.29 -15.37
C THR A 343 -2.30 -2.36 -16.32
N GLY A 344 -3.01 -1.59 -17.14
CA GLY A 344 -2.39 -0.62 -18.05
C GLY A 344 -1.53 0.41 -17.31
N ILE A 345 -2.02 0.94 -16.20
CA ILE A 345 -1.26 1.87 -15.34
C ILE A 345 0.01 1.20 -14.81
N ARG A 346 -0.07 -0.06 -14.34
CA ARG A 346 1.12 -0.79 -13.87
C ARG A 346 2.14 -1.04 -14.98
N LEU A 347 1.71 -1.32 -16.21
CA LEU A 347 2.62 -1.47 -17.34
C LEU A 347 3.37 -0.16 -17.64
N ILE A 348 2.68 0.98 -17.54
CA ILE A 348 3.31 2.30 -17.67
C ILE A 348 4.35 2.51 -16.56
N ILE A 349 4.00 2.20 -15.30
CA ILE A 349 4.95 2.33 -14.17
C ILE A 349 6.15 1.39 -14.35
N SER A 350 5.92 0.16 -14.84
CA SER A 350 6.99 -0.80 -15.13
C SER A 350 7.99 -0.26 -16.15
N ALA A 351 7.49 0.31 -17.26
CA ALA A 351 8.33 0.96 -18.24
C ALA A 351 9.03 2.19 -17.66
N TRP A 352 8.35 2.98 -16.83
CA TRP A 352 8.91 4.18 -16.20
C TRP A 352 10.17 3.88 -15.39
N TRP A 353 10.22 2.77 -14.64
CA TRP A 353 11.40 2.37 -13.87
C TRP A 353 12.67 2.22 -14.71
N LEU A 354 12.56 1.93 -16.01
CA LEU A 354 13.71 1.81 -16.92
C LEU A 354 14.37 3.17 -17.22
N PHE A 355 13.66 4.27 -17.00
CA PHE A 355 14.12 5.63 -17.29
C PHE A 355 14.51 6.42 -16.03
N VAL A 356 14.29 5.88 -14.83
CA VAL A 356 14.65 6.56 -13.57
C VAL A 356 16.18 6.71 -13.48
N PRO A 357 16.72 7.91 -13.21
CA PRO A 357 18.16 8.12 -13.16
C PRO A 357 18.89 7.29 -12.09
N GLU A 358 20.15 6.99 -12.37
CA GLU A 358 21.02 6.20 -11.49
C GLU A 358 21.52 7.07 -10.33
N LYS A 359 21.66 6.48 -9.15
CA LYS A 359 22.27 7.15 -8.01
C LYS A 359 23.74 7.47 -8.31
N LYS A 360 24.05 8.74 -8.58
CA LYS A 360 25.44 9.19 -8.74
C LYS A 360 26.15 9.11 -7.39
N ALA A 361 27.36 8.56 -7.37
CA ALA A 361 28.21 8.64 -6.18
C ALA A 361 28.44 10.11 -5.83
N LYS A 362 28.16 10.50 -4.56
CA LYS A 362 28.55 11.83 -4.07
C LYS A 362 30.07 11.91 -4.17
N LYS A 363 30.56 12.83 -5.01
CA LYS A 363 31.98 13.16 -5.11
C LYS A 363 32.43 13.92 -3.87
#